data_AF-A0A100W1B1-F1
#
_entry.id   AF-A0A100W1B1-F1
#
_cell.length_a   1.000
_cell.length_b   1.000
_cell.length_c   1.000
_cell.angle_alpha   90.00
_cell.angle_beta   90.00
_cell.angle_gamma   90.00
#
_symmetry.space_group_name_H-M   'P 1'
#
loop_
_entity.id
_entity.type
_entity.pdbx_description
1 polymer ?
#
loop_
_entity_poly.entity_id
_entity_poly.type
_entity_poly.pdbx_seq_one_letter_code
_entity_poly.pdbx_strand_id
1 'polypeptide(L)'
;MAIDMDVMLAKIKDRQWALADIDWDAPGAETITDEMRPKLKAFMADLCWIENVGARGFAALAKKAPTPTIAEIYRYFHAEEQRHANAELALMKRWGMLEDGEMPEPNVNIRLAIEWLDTYSDNMSLSVLGTVIPMLEVALDGALLKFLLEEVDDPVCHQVFEKINNDESRHIAVDFEVLNMIGHASMRRLAVEFVGNVASPGVIIGALMYVPLLNRMRNNIVDMGLQPEKLYKAMMRFKELGGRAEYTWRVPAYQLLKLHGRMVTNPRHPYHWVANPMVWASDRYPKTLLRPIPSWFKELTHEPAA
;
A
#
# COMPACT_ATOMS: atom_id res chain seq x y z
N MET A 1 -14.71 20.13 7.55
CA MET A 1 -16.07 19.54 7.50
C MET A 1 -15.84 18.04 7.56
N ALA A 2 -16.47 17.34 8.52
CA ALA A 2 -16.34 15.88 8.59
C ALA A 2 -16.98 15.24 7.35
N ILE A 3 -16.38 14.16 6.84
CA ILE A 3 -16.92 13.43 5.69
C ILE A 3 -18.16 12.66 6.15
N ASP A 4 -19.27 12.79 5.41
CA ASP A 4 -20.43 11.92 5.59
C ASP A 4 -20.12 10.54 5.00
N MET A 5 -20.03 9.54 5.89
CA MET A 5 -19.64 8.19 5.51
C MET A 5 -20.71 7.44 4.72
N ASP A 6 -21.99 7.76 4.90
CA ASP A 6 -23.06 7.13 4.12
C ASP A 6 -23.06 7.67 2.68
N VAL A 7 -22.82 8.97 2.52
CA VAL A 7 -22.59 9.58 1.20
C VAL A 7 -21.32 9.03 0.54
N MET A 8 -20.25 8.85 1.31
CA MET A 8 -19.01 8.25 0.80
C MET A 8 -19.23 6.79 0.35
N LEU A 9 -19.94 5.99 1.15
CA LEU A 9 -20.28 4.61 0.79
C LEU A 9 -21.13 4.55 -0.50
N ALA A 10 -22.13 5.43 -0.63
CA ALA A 10 -22.92 5.53 -1.86
C ALA A 10 -22.04 5.90 -3.07
N LYS A 11 -21.10 6.85 -2.90
CA LYS A 11 -20.15 7.23 -3.95
C LYS A 11 -19.22 6.07 -4.34
N ILE A 12 -18.72 5.30 -3.37
CA ILE A 12 -17.89 4.12 -3.63
C ILE A 12 -18.68 3.10 -4.47
N LYS A 13 -19.92 2.81 -4.09
CA LYS A 13 -20.80 1.87 -4.81
C LYS A 13 -21.08 2.32 -6.25
N ASP A 14 -21.35 3.61 -6.46
CA ASP A 14 -21.66 4.21 -7.77
C ASP A 14 -20.44 4.21 -8.74
N ARG A 15 -19.23 4.19 -8.19
CA ARG A 15 -17.97 4.32 -8.95
C ARG A 15 -17.23 2.99 -9.15
N GLN A 16 -17.86 1.87 -8.82
CA GLN A 16 -17.27 0.56 -9.10
C GLN A 16 -17.05 0.38 -10.61
N TRP A 17 -16.00 -0.35 -10.94
CA TRP A 17 -15.60 -0.69 -12.30
C TRP A 17 -15.14 -2.15 -12.33
N ALA A 18 -15.07 -2.74 -13.51
CA ALA A 18 -14.59 -4.10 -13.73
C ALA A 18 -13.46 -4.12 -14.75
N LEU A 19 -12.66 -5.19 -14.75
CA LEU A 19 -11.61 -5.38 -15.77
C LEU A 19 -12.23 -5.41 -17.18
N ALA A 20 -13.48 -5.86 -17.32
CA ALA A 20 -14.21 -5.86 -18.58
C ALA A 20 -14.52 -4.45 -19.14
N ASP A 21 -14.41 -3.39 -18.32
CA ASP A 21 -14.60 -2.00 -18.76
C ASP A 21 -13.36 -1.41 -19.48
N ILE A 22 -12.29 -2.20 -19.62
CA ILE A 22 -11.01 -1.79 -20.21
C ILE A 22 -10.83 -2.52 -21.55
N ASP A 23 -10.44 -1.77 -22.57
CA ASP A 23 -10.09 -2.34 -23.88
C ASP A 23 -8.65 -2.87 -23.84
N TRP A 24 -8.51 -4.11 -23.37
CA TRP A 24 -7.21 -4.78 -23.24
C TRP A 24 -6.52 -5.07 -24.57
N ASP A 25 -7.22 -4.94 -25.70
CA ASP A 25 -6.70 -5.19 -27.05
C ASP A 25 -6.29 -3.89 -27.77
N ALA A 26 -6.51 -2.72 -27.16
CA ALA A 26 -6.08 -1.44 -27.70
C ALA A 26 -4.55 -1.40 -27.95
N PRO A 27 -4.04 -0.58 -28.89
CA PRO A 27 -2.60 -0.47 -29.15
C PRO A 27 -1.82 0.10 -27.94
N GLY A 28 -0.51 -0.13 -27.89
CA GLY A 28 0.35 0.43 -26.84
C GLY A 28 1.26 -0.58 -26.14
N ALA A 29 0.91 -1.86 -26.14
CA ALA A 29 1.75 -2.89 -25.51
C ALA A 29 3.14 -2.99 -26.15
N GLU A 30 3.26 -2.64 -27.43
CA GLU A 30 4.49 -2.61 -28.20
C GLU A 30 5.48 -1.52 -27.77
N THR A 31 5.04 -0.51 -27.01
CA THR A 31 5.94 0.54 -26.49
C THR A 31 6.83 0.02 -25.35
N ILE A 32 6.49 -1.15 -24.78
CA ILE A 32 7.31 -1.82 -23.77
C ILE A 32 8.53 -2.49 -24.42
N THR A 33 9.65 -1.78 -24.39
CA THR A 33 10.92 -2.24 -24.96
C THR A 33 11.51 -3.42 -24.18
N ASP A 34 12.37 -4.21 -24.85
CA ASP A 34 13.08 -5.33 -24.24
C ASP A 34 14.02 -4.91 -23.10
N GLU A 35 14.54 -3.68 -23.15
CA GLU A 35 15.38 -3.12 -22.09
C GLU A 35 14.55 -2.74 -20.85
N MET A 36 13.35 -2.19 -21.05
CA MET A 36 12.45 -1.79 -19.96
C MET A 36 11.78 -2.98 -19.29
N ARG A 37 11.39 -3.99 -20.09
CA ARG A 37 10.55 -5.12 -19.66
C ARG A 37 11.04 -5.83 -18.39
N PRO A 38 12.33 -6.18 -18.20
CA PRO A 38 12.78 -6.85 -16.98
C PRO A 38 12.65 -5.98 -15.72
N LYS A 39 12.96 -4.68 -15.83
CA LYS A 39 12.85 -3.72 -14.72
C LYS A 39 11.38 -3.49 -14.37
N LEU A 40 10.54 -3.32 -15.39
CA LEU A 40 9.11 -3.13 -15.22
C LEU A 40 8.43 -4.40 -14.68
N LYS A 41 8.84 -5.61 -15.11
CA LYS A 41 8.34 -6.88 -14.54
C LYS A 41 8.60 -6.96 -13.03
N ALA A 42 9.81 -6.62 -12.58
CA ALA A 42 10.14 -6.63 -11.16
C ALA A 42 9.32 -5.59 -10.37
N PHE A 43 9.14 -4.39 -10.93
CA PHE A 43 8.33 -3.34 -10.32
C PHE A 43 6.84 -3.72 -10.23
N MET A 44 6.25 -4.19 -11.32
CA MET A 44 4.85 -4.60 -11.37
C MET A 44 4.57 -5.81 -10.48
N ALA A 45 5.53 -6.75 -10.39
CA ALA A 45 5.44 -7.83 -9.43
C ALA A 45 5.31 -7.28 -8.02
N ASP A 46 6.24 -6.43 -7.58
CA ASP A 46 6.18 -5.82 -6.25
C ASP A 46 4.85 -5.05 -6.03
N LEU A 47 4.36 -4.34 -7.04
CA LEU A 47 3.09 -3.59 -6.98
C LEU A 47 1.88 -4.51 -6.78
N CYS A 48 1.72 -5.56 -7.59
CA CYS A 48 0.63 -6.54 -7.48
C CYS A 48 0.53 -7.15 -6.07
N TRP A 49 1.68 -7.41 -5.47
CA TRP A 49 1.74 -7.98 -4.12
C TRP A 49 1.48 -6.98 -3.01
N ILE A 50 1.73 -5.69 -3.25
CA ILE A 50 1.43 -4.64 -2.30
C ILE A 50 -0.07 -4.33 -2.25
N GLU A 51 -0.79 -4.32 -3.37
CA GLU A 51 -2.27 -4.13 -3.34
C GLU A 51 -2.93 -5.25 -2.51
N ASN A 52 -2.40 -6.46 -2.61
CA ASN A 52 -2.79 -7.59 -1.77
C ASN A 52 -2.51 -7.37 -0.26
N VAL A 53 -1.43 -6.67 0.06
CA VAL A 53 -1.12 -6.22 1.43
C VAL A 53 -2.15 -5.18 1.88
N GLY A 54 -2.51 -4.22 1.03
CA GLY A 54 -3.59 -3.25 1.24
C GLY A 54 -4.92 -3.92 1.54
N ALA A 55 -5.35 -4.84 0.67
CA ALA A 55 -6.54 -5.67 0.84
C ALA A 55 -6.57 -6.34 2.22
N ARG A 56 -5.50 -7.05 2.59
CA ARG A 56 -5.40 -7.72 3.89
C ARG A 56 -5.50 -6.74 5.07
N GLY A 57 -4.93 -5.54 4.92
CA GLY A 57 -5.04 -4.43 5.85
C GLY A 57 -6.48 -3.98 6.03
N PHE A 58 -7.21 -3.72 4.94
CA PHE A 58 -8.61 -3.33 5.00
C PHE A 58 -9.53 -4.42 5.55
N ALA A 59 -9.28 -5.69 5.25
CA ALA A 59 -10.01 -6.79 5.89
C ALA A 59 -9.82 -6.78 7.42
N ALA A 60 -8.62 -6.45 7.91
CA ALA A 60 -8.36 -6.31 9.34
C ALA A 60 -9.03 -5.07 9.95
N LEU A 61 -9.09 -3.96 9.20
CA LEU A 61 -9.77 -2.72 9.60
C LEU A 61 -11.28 -2.87 9.63
N ALA A 62 -11.88 -3.58 8.66
CA ALA A 62 -13.32 -3.84 8.60
C ALA A 62 -13.83 -4.53 9.88
N LYS A 63 -13.06 -5.47 10.44
CA LYS A 63 -13.38 -6.14 11.71
C LYS A 63 -13.33 -5.21 12.93
N LYS A 64 -12.64 -4.06 12.82
CA LYS A 64 -12.34 -3.12 13.91
C LYS A 64 -12.99 -1.75 13.71
N ALA A 65 -13.73 -1.59 12.63
CA ALA A 65 -14.32 -0.33 12.23
C ALA A 65 -15.24 0.22 13.34
N PRO A 66 -15.21 1.53 13.59
CA PRO A 66 -16.00 2.14 14.66
C PRO A 66 -17.50 2.17 14.37
N THR A 67 -17.90 2.03 13.09
CA THR A 67 -19.30 1.99 12.67
C THR A 67 -19.54 0.90 11.61
N PRO A 68 -20.77 0.38 11.47
CA PRO A 68 -21.12 -0.55 10.40
C PRO A 68 -20.85 0.00 8.99
N THR A 69 -21.13 1.28 8.75
CA THR A 69 -20.86 1.95 7.47
C THR A 69 -19.37 1.92 7.13
N ILE A 70 -18.48 2.25 8.08
CA ILE A 70 -17.03 2.21 7.85
C ILE A 70 -16.56 0.75 7.65
N ALA A 71 -17.16 -0.21 8.37
CA ALA A 71 -16.87 -1.62 8.15
C ALA A 71 -17.22 -2.06 6.73
N GLU A 72 -18.31 -1.53 6.17
CA GLU A 72 -18.71 -1.80 4.78
C GLU A 72 -17.81 -1.12 3.77
N ILE A 73 -17.44 0.13 4.00
CA ILE A 73 -16.44 0.84 3.19
C ILE A 73 -15.14 0.03 3.10
N TYR A 74 -14.62 -0.46 4.23
CA TYR A 74 -13.39 -1.27 4.22
C TYR A 74 -13.55 -2.63 3.53
N ARG A 75 -14.76 -3.20 3.47
CA ARG A 75 -15.01 -4.39 2.62
C ARG A 75 -14.95 -4.04 1.14
N TYR A 76 -15.44 -2.86 0.75
CA TYR A 76 -15.27 -2.36 -0.62
C TYR A 76 -13.80 -2.07 -0.93
N PHE A 77 -13.05 -1.42 -0.05
CA PHE A 77 -11.63 -1.15 -0.28
C PHE A 77 -10.83 -2.45 -0.42
N HIS A 78 -11.08 -3.46 0.41
CA HIS A 78 -10.52 -4.79 0.22
C HIS A 78 -10.79 -5.36 -1.19
N ALA A 79 -12.01 -5.23 -1.70
CA ALA A 79 -12.38 -5.72 -3.03
C ALA A 79 -11.80 -4.85 -4.16
N GLU A 80 -11.68 -3.54 -3.97
CA GLU A 80 -11.03 -2.62 -4.90
C GLU A 80 -9.53 -2.96 -5.02
N GLU A 81 -8.83 -3.18 -3.91
CA GLU A 81 -7.42 -3.59 -3.89
C GLU A 81 -7.17 -4.94 -4.57
N GLN A 82 -8.07 -5.92 -4.38
CA GLN A 82 -8.02 -7.17 -5.15
C GLN A 82 -8.18 -6.92 -6.66
N ARG A 83 -9.03 -5.97 -7.04
CA ARG A 83 -9.24 -5.59 -8.44
C ARG A 83 -8.03 -4.85 -9.00
N HIS A 84 -7.37 -4.01 -8.21
CA HIS A 84 -6.13 -3.33 -8.60
C HIS A 84 -5.05 -4.36 -8.91
N ALA A 85 -4.81 -5.31 -8.00
CA ALA A 85 -3.89 -6.43 -8.24
C ALA A 85 -4.24 -7.22 -9.51
N ASN A 86 -5.52 -7.52 -9.75
CA ASN A 86 -5.95 -8.22 -10.97
C ASN A 86 -5.69 -7.41 -12.24
N ALA A 87 -5.94 -6.10 -12.22
CA ALA A 87 -5.70 -5.22 -13.36
C ALA A 87 -4.19 -5.09 -13.66
N GLU A 88 -3.36 -5.05 -12.63
CA GLU A 88 -1.90 -5.05 -12.77
C GLU A 88 -1.36 -6.37 -13.31
N LEU A 89 -1.89 -7.51 -12.84
CA LEU A 89 -1.59 -8.82 -13.41
C LEU A 89 -1.97 -8.90 -14.89
N ALA A 90 -3.12 -8.33 -15.27
CA ALA A 90 -3.57 -8.27 -16.66
C ALA A 90 -2.63 -7.39 -17.51
N LEU A 91 -2.15 -6.25 -16.99
CA LEU A 91 -1.11 -5.44 -17.64
C LEU A 91 0.20 -6.23 -17.83
N MET A 92 0.68 -6.92 -16.79
CA MET A 92 1.89 -7.75 -16.89
C MET A 92 1.74 -8.83 -17.96
N LYS A 93 0.58 -9.47 -18.06
CA LYS A 93 0.28 -10.47 -19.09
C LYS A 93 0.25 -9.84 -20.49
N ARG A 94 -0.44 -8.71 -20.64
CA ARG A 94 -0.50 -7.93 -21.89
C ARG A 94 0.89 -7.55 -22.39
N TRP A 95 1.79 -7.20 -21.49
CA TRP A 95 3.17 -6.88 -21.81
C TRP A 95 4.08 -8.11 -21.94
N GLY A 96 3.54 -9.32 -22.02
CA GLY A 96 4.32 -10.55 -22.18
C GLY A 96 5.36 -10.76 -21.07
N MET A 97 5.06 -10.31 -19.85
CA MET A 97 5.94 -10.49 -18.69
C MET A 97 5.66 -11.79 -17.95
N LEU A 98 4.45 -12.34 -18.09
CA LEU A 98 4.01 -13.55 -17.41
C LEU A 98 3.57 -14.60 -18.43
N GLU A 99 3.99 -15.85 -18.22
CA GLU A 99 3.39 -17.01 -18.89
C GLU A 99 1.98 -17.29 -18.37
N ASP A 100 1.21 -18.11 -19.09
CA ASP A 100 -0.14 -18.49 -18.66
C ASP A 100 -0.11 -19.23 -17.32
N GLY A 101 -0.73 -18.62 -16.29
CA GLY A 101 -0.75 -19.15 -14.93
C GLY A 101 0.51 -18.88 -14.11
N GLU A 102 1.49 -18.16 -14.66
CA GLU A 102 2.62 -17.64 -13.90
C GLU A 102 2.15 -16.53 -12.96
N MET A 103 2.41 -16.70 -11.66
CA MET A 103 2.25 -15.62 -10.69
C MET A 103 3.56 -14.83 -10.58
N PRO A 104 3.51 -13.50 -10.51
CA PRO A 104 4.70 -12.70 -10.30
C PRO A 104 5.39 -13.09 -8.99
N GLU A 105 6.72 -13.20 -8.99
CA GLU A 105 7.48 -13.44 -7.76
C GLU A 105 7.70 -12.12 -7.00
N PRO A 106 7.25 -12.02 -5.73
CA PRO A 106 7.50 -10.84 -4.92
C PRO A 106 8.93 -10.79 -4.41
N ASN A 107 9.42 -9.59 -4.12
CA ASN A 107 10.62 -9.44 -3.33
C ASN A 107 10.48 -10.05 -1.91
N VAL A 108 11.60 -10.49 -1.33
CA VAL A 108 11.69 -11.03 0.03
C VAL A 108 11.12 -10.09 1.11
N ASN A 109 11.30 -8.77 1.00
CA ASN A 109 10.73 -7.84 1.98
C ASN A 109 9.20 -7.81 1.93
N ILE A 110 8.62 -7.94 0.74
CA ILE A 110 7.16 -8.02 0.57
C ILE A 110 6.66 -9.35 1.13
N ARG A 111 7.36 -10.47 0.87
CA ARG A 111 7.05 -11.77 1.49
C ARG A 111 7.02 -11.69 3.02
N LEU A 112 8.01 -11.04 3.61
CA LEU A 112 8.08 -10.85 5.06
C LEU A 112 6.97 -9.93 5.58
N ALA A 113 6.61 -8.89 4.84
CA ALA A 113 5.49 -8.01 5.18
C ALA A 113 4.14 -8.76 5.13
N ILE A 114 3.93 -9.59 4.11
CA ILE A 114 2.75 -10.46 3.97
C ILE A 114 2.67 -11.45 5.13
N GLU A 115 3.76 -12.16 5.43
CA GLU A 115 3.81 -13.10 6.56
C GLU A 115 3.48 -12.41 7.89
N TRP A 116 4.01 -11.20 8.09
CA TRP A 116 3.74 -10.40 9.27
C TRP A 116 2.26 -9.97 9.35
N LEU A 117 1.69 -9.45 8.26
CA LEU A 117 0.28 -9.05 8.22
C LEU A 117 -0.64 -10.24 8.44
N ASP A 118 -0.39 -11.35 7.77
CA ASP A 118 -1.16 -12.58 7.91
C ASP A 118 -1.17 -13.06 9.38
N THR A 119 -0.01 -13.02 10.03
CA THR A 119 0.17 -13.47 11.42
C THR A 119 -0.45 -12.52 12.46
N TYR A 120 -0.31 -11.20 12.28
CA TYR A 120 -0.53 -10.25 13.37
C TYR A 120 -1.66 -9.24 13.16
N SER A 121 -2.05 -8.92 11.92
CA SER A 121 -2.96 -7.80 11.64
C SER A 121 -4.34 -7.96 12.32
N ASP A 122 -4.85 -9.18 12.45
CA ASP A 122 -6.14 -9.42 13.14
C ASP A 122 -6.10 -9.02 14.62
N ASN A 123 -4.93 -9.11 15.27
CA ASN A 123 -4.74 -8.77 16.68
C ASN A 123 -4.28 -7.32 16.91
N MET A 124 -3.92 -6.59 15.85
CA MET A 124 -3.49 -5.19 15.98
C MET A 124 -4.66 -4.25 16.21
N SER A 125 -4.47 -3.23 17.04
CA SER A 125 -5.53 -2.25 17.33
C SER A 125 -5.86 -1.39 16.12
N LEU A 126 -7.08 -0.83 16.11
CA LEU A 126 -7.52 0.15 15.12
C LEU A 126 -6.56 1.35 15.05
N SER A 127 -6.01 1.78 16.19
CA SER A 127 -5.04 2.88 16.24
C SER A 127 -3.76 2.59 15.48
N VAL A 128 -3.26 1.34 15.54
CA VAL A 128 -2.06 0.94 14.80
C VAL A 128 -2.37 0.81 13.31
N LEU A 129 -3.37 0.01 12.95
CA LEU A 129 -3.70 -0.26 11.55
C LEU A 129 -4.18 1.00 10.82
N GLY A 130 -5.10 1.76 11.44
CA GLY A 130 -5.63 3.01 10.90
C GLY A 130 -4.65 4.18 10.90
N THR A 131 -3.38 3.94 11.30
CA THR A 131 -2.28 4.88 11.07
C THR A 131 -1.29 4.33 10.04
N VAL A 132 -0.96 3.03 10.11
CA VAL A 132 0.03 2.41 9.21
C VAL A 132 -0.52 2.29 7.79
N ILE A 133 -1.77 1.87 7.60
CA ILE A 133 -2.39 1.70 6.28
C ILE A 133 -2.45 3.03 5.50
N PRO A 134 -2.96 4.14 6.07
CA PRO A 134 -2.95 5.43 5.35
C PRO A 134 -1.54 5.92 4.96
N MET A 135 -0.51 5.53 5.73
CA MET A 135 0.88 5.85 5.37
C MET A 135 1.34 5.04 4.16
N LEU A 136 0.97 3.75 4.10
CA LEU A 136 1.27 2.88 2.96
C LEU A 136 0.57 3.40 1.70
N GLU A 137 -0.75 3.65 1.75
CA GLU A 137 -1.51 4.21 0.62
C GLU A 137 -0.83 5.46 0.04
N VAL A 138 -0.48 6.42 0.89
CA VAL A 138 0.15 7.68 0.44
C VAL A 138 1.53 7.46 -0.16
N ALA A 139 2.30 6.52 0.38
CA ALA A 139 3.62 6.18 -0.15
C ALA A 139 3.50 5.52 -1.55
N LEU A 140 2.49 4.70 -1.77
CA LEU A 140 2.21 4.01 -3.03
C LEU A 140 1.66 4.97 -4.08
N ASP A 141 0.57 5.67 -3.78
CA ASP A 141 -0.09 6.68 -4.64
C ASP A 141 0.89 7.79 -5.06
N GLY A 142 1.70 8.28 -4.13
CA GLY A 142 2.57 9.43 -4.37
C GLY A 142 3.82 9.15 -5.20
N ALA A 143 4.40 7.95 -5.08
CA ALA A 143 5.73 7.65 -5.60
C ALA A 143 5.75 6.59 -6.70
N LEU A 144 4.90 5.55 -6.61
CA LEU A 144 4.91 4.43 -7.54
C LEU A 144 4.02 4.70 -8.77
N LEU A 145 2.79 5.21 -8.56
CA LEU A 145 1.84 5.44 -9.65
C LEU A 145 2.31 6.53 -10.62
N LYS A 146 2.73 7.69 -10.09
CA LYS A 146 3.23 8.79 -10.92
C LYS A 146 4.47 8.42 -11.71
N PHE A 147 5.27 7.52 -11.19
CA PHE A 147 6.43 7.03 -11.90
C PHE A 147 6.03 6.14 -13.07
N LEU A 148 5.18 5.15 -12.81
CA LEU A 148 4.72 4.23 -13.84
C LEU A 148 4.09 4.99 -15.02
N LEU A 149 3.27 5.99 -14.73
CA LEU A 149 2.64 6.84 -15.74
C LEU A 149 3.60 7.80 -16.47
N GLU A 150 4.78 8.09 -15.91
CA GLU A 150 5.79 8.91 -16.59
C GLU A 150 6.70 8.08 -17.51
N GLU A 151 6.95 6.80 -17.19
CA GLU A 151 7.84 5.93 -17.97
C GLU A 151 7.12 5.03 -18.98
N VAL A 152 5.87 4.65 -18.70
CA VAL A 152 5.12 3.72 -19.54
C VAL A 152 4.18 4.48 -20.47
N ASP A 153 4.50 4.43 -21.76
CA ASP A 153 3.68 5.01 -22.83
C ASP A 153 2.70 3.97 -23.40
N ASP A 154 1.90 3.33 -22.53
CA ASP A 154 0.81 2.42 -22.93
C ASP A 154 -0.54 3.05 -22.52
N PRO A 155 -1.38 3.53 -23.45
CA PRO A 155 -2.66 4.15 -23.12
C PRO A 155 -3.59 3.24 -22.31
N VAL A 156 -3.49 1.91 -22.43
CA VAL A 156 -4.26 0.98 -21.60
C VAL A 156 -3.79 1.03 -20.14
N CYS A 157 -2.49 1.16 -19.91
CA CYS A 157 -1.93 1.38 -18.58
C CYS A 157 -2.47 2.68 -17.98
N HIS A 158 -2.46 3.78 -18.74
CA HIS A 158 -3.03 5.05 -18.27
C HIS A 158 -4.53 4.93 -17.92
N GLN A 159 -5.31 4.21 -18.72
CA GLN A 159 -6.73 3.95 -18.45
C GLN A 159 -6.94 3.12 -17.16
N VAL A 160 -6.15 2.06 -16.97
CA VAL A 160 -6.18 1.22 -15.75
C VAL A 160 -5.90 2.08 -14.52
N PHE A 161 -4.80 2.83 -14.55
CA PHE A 161 -4.36 3.62 -13.41
C PHE A 161 -5.20 4.87 -13.16
N GLU A 162 -5.91 5.38 -14.16
CA GLU A 162 -6.95 6.40 -13.94
C GLU A 162 -8.06 5.86 -13.03
N LYS A 163 -8.51 4.61 -13.26
CA LYS A 163 -9.53 3.96 -12.44
C LYS A 163 -9.00 3.66 -11.02
N ILE A 164 -7.80 3.08 -10.91
CA ILE A 164 -7.13 2.83 -9.62
C ILE A 164 -6.98 4.14 -8.82
N ASN A 165 -6.43 5.19 -9.44
CA ASN A 165 -6.26 6.49 -8.77
C ASN A 165 -7.60 7.13 -8.34
N ASN A 166 -8.71 6.84 -9.05
CA ASN A 166 -10.03 7.26 -8.61
C ASN A 166 -10.45 6.57 -7.30
N ASP A 167 -10.14 5.29 -7.16
CA ASP A 167 -10.38 4.48 -5.96
C ASP A 167 -9.49 4.94 -4.80
N GLU A 168 -8.17 5.04 -5.03
CA GLU A 168 -7.17 5.51 -4.06
C GLU A 168 -7.51 6.87 -3.45
N SER A 169 -8.07 7.79 -4.26
CA SER A 169 -8.50 9.09 -3.76
C SER A 169 -9.58 8.99 -2.68
N ARG A 170 -10.43 7.97 -2.75
CA ARG A 170 -11.47 7.68 -1.74
C ARG A 170 -10.90 6.92 -0.56
N HIS A 171 -9.97 6.00 -0.78
CA HIS A 171 -9.32 5.27 0.30
C HIS A 171 -8.63 6.23 1.25
N ILE A 172 -7.72 7.06 0.72
CA ILE A 172 -7.01 8.11 1.45
C ILE A 172 -8.00 9.04 2.19
N ALA A 173 -9.08 9.46 1.54
CA ALA A 173 -10.04 10.38 2.17
C ALA A 173 -10.71 9.75 3.41
N VAL A 174 -11.14 8.49 3.31
CA VAL A 174 -11.74 7.76 4.42
C VAL A 174 -10.71 7.47 5.50
N ASP A 175 -9.52 7.06 5.12
CA ASP A 175 -8.45 6.67 6.04
C ASP A 175 -7.99 7.84 6.92
N PHE A 176 -7.85 9.03 6.35
CA PHE A 176 -7.53 10.22 7.15
C PHE A 176 -8.70 10.70 8.02
N GLU A 177 -9.94 10.49 7.60
CA GLU A 177 -11.11 10.78 8.45
C GLU A 177 -11.20 9.78 9.62
N VAL A 178 -10.98 8.49 9.39
CA VAL A 178 -10.90 7.48 10.45
C VAL A 178 -9.74 7.76 11.40
N LEU A 179 -8.58 8.18 10.88
CA LEU A 179 -7.45 8.62 11.70
C LEU A 179 -7.82 9.82 12.58
N ASN A 180 -8.60 10.77 12.05
CA ASN A 180 -9.14 11.89 12.83
C ASN A 180 -10.13 11.40 13.91
N MET A 181 -11.01 10.44 13.58
CA MET A 181 -11.93 9.81 14.55
C MET A 181 -11.19 9.12 15.69
N ILE A 182 -10.08 8.42 15.40
CA ILE A 182 -9.21 7.84 16.43
C ILE A 182 -8.71 8.93 17.38
N GLY A 183 -8.32 10.09 16.84
CA GLY A 183 -7.88 11.25 17.62
C GLY A 183 -8.93 11.85 18.57
N HIS A 184 -10.22 11.60 18.34
CA HIS A 184 -11.30 12.06 19.23
C HIS A 184 -11.35 11.31 20.56
N ALA A 185 -10.75 10.12 20.65
CA ALA A 185 -10.71 9.36 21.89
C ALA A 185 -10.00 10.15 23.02
N SER A 186 -10.33 9.81 24.27
CA SER A 186 -9.68 10.45 25.42
C SER A 186 -8.16 10.19 25.38
N MET A 187 -7.36 11.21 25.74
CA MET A 187 -5.89 11.09 25.68
C MET A 187 -5.37 9.93 26.54
N ARG A 188 -6.03 9.66 27.67
CA ARG A 188 -5.74 8.50 28.53
C ARG A 188 -5.94 7.18 27.80
N ARG A 189 -7.04 7.02 27.05
CA ARG A 189 -7.31 5.81 26.27
C ARG A 189 -6.27 5.63 25.16
N LEU A 190 -5.97 6.70 24.43
CA LEU A 190 -4.93 6.67 23.38
C LEU A 190 -3.56 6.30 23.94
N ALA A 191 -3.17 6.84 25.10
CA ALA A 191 -1.90 6.52 25.74
C ALA A 191 -1.85 5.06 26.23
N VAL A 192 -2.92 4.55 26.85
CA VAL A 192 -3.01 3.15 27.31
C VAL A 192 -2.99 2.18 26.12
N GLU A 193 -3.77 2.45 25.07
CA GLU A 193 -3.75 1.65 23.84
C GLU A 193 -2.36 1.69 23.19
N PHE A 194 -1.70 2.84 23.15
CA PHE A 194 -0.36 2.94 22.58
C PHE A 194 0.68 2.16 23.39
N VAL A 195 0.76 2.36 24.71
CA VAL A 195 1.73 1.66 25.57
C VAL A 195 1.48 0.16 25.58
N GLY A 196 0.21 -0.27 25.65
CA GLY A 196 -0.16 -1.68 25.63
C GLY A 196 0.16 -2.38 24.30
N ASN A 197 0.13 -1.65 23.18
CA ASN A 197 0.32 -2.24 21.85
C ASN A 197 1.73 -2.06 21.28
N VAL A 198 2.45 -0.98 21.61
CA VAL A 198 3.80 -0.70 21.06
C VAL A 198 4.84 -1.72 21.50
N ALA A 199 4.65 -2.32 22.69
CA ALA A 199 5.47 -3.40 23.20
C ALA A 199 5.01 -4.80 22.76
N SER A 200 3.93 -4.89 21.94
CA SER A 200 3.47 -6.18 21.45
C SER A 200 4.46 -6.78 20.46
N PRO A 201 4.65 -8.11 20.44
CA PRO A 201 5.53 -8.78 19.47
C PRO A 201 5.17 -8.42 18.02
N GLY A 202 3.88 -8.32 17.71
CA GLY A 202 3.40 -7.93 16.39
C GLY A 202 3.89 -6.55 15.97
N VAL A 203 3.77 -5.53 16.82
CA VAL A 203 4.22 -4.18 16.46
C VAL A 203 5.74 -4.10 16.33
N ILE A 204 6.49 -4.77 17.22
CA ILE A 204 7.96 -4.78 17.17
C ILE A 204 8.46 -5.45 15.89
N ILE A 205 7.94 -6.64 15.57
CA ILE A 205 8.30 -7.36 14.35
C ILE A 205 7.88 -6.54 13.13
N GLY A 206 6.71 -5.90 13.18
CA GLY A 206 6.22 -5.04 12.11
C GLY A 206 7.15 -3.87 11.83
N ALA A 207 7.61 -3.18 12.87
CA ALA A 207 8.58 -2.10 12.72
C ALA A 207 9.91 -2.59 12.10
N LEU A 208 10.39 -3.78 12.49
CA LEU A 208 11.59 -4.39 11.92
C LEU A 208 11.43 -4.76 10.43
N MET A 209 10.23 -5.18 10.00
CA MET A 209 9.95 -5.52 8.60
C MET A 209 9.70 -4.27 7.74
N TYR A 210 9.03 -3.27 8.30
CA TYR A 210 8.66 -2.02 7.63
C TYR A 210 9.87 -1.16 7.24
N VAL A 211 10.86 -1.04 8.13
CA VAL A 211 12.09 -0.24 7.88
C VAL A 211 12.83 -0.61 6.59
N PRO A 212 13.21 -1.89 6.36
CA PRO A 212 13.89 -2.28 5.13
C PRO A 212 12.97 -2.30 3.92
N LEU A 213 11.67 -2.58 4.08
CA LEU A 213 10.70 -2.49 2.98
C LEU A 213 10.64 -1.07 2.39
N LEU A 214 10.43 -0.06 3.24
CA LEU A 214 10.35 1.32 2.80
C LEU A 214 11.67 1.82 2.19
N ASN A 215 12.80 1.43 2.78
CA ASN A 215 14.11 1.76 2.20
C ASN A 215 14.36 1.06 0.86
N ARG A 216 13.86 -0.16 0.66
CA ARG A 216 13.94 -0.84 -0.63
C ARG A 216 13.09 -0.15 -1.68
N MET A 217 11.84 0.22 -1.37
CA MET A 217 11.00 0.99 -2.30
C MET A 217 11.72 2.26 -2.75
N ARG A 218 12.38 2.98 -1.82
CA ARG A 218 13.26 4.11 -2.15
C ARG A 218 14.38 3.70 -3.11
N ASN A 219 15.09 2.61 -2.83
CA ASN A 219 16.22 2.18 -3.66
C ASN A 219 15.75 1.75 -5.06
N ASN A 220 14.66 1.00 -5.18
CA ASN A 220 14.07 0.61 -6.46
C ASN A 220 13.71 1.85 -7.29
N ILE A 221 13.08 2.85 -6.66
CA ILE A 221 12.79 4.16 -7.28
C ILE A 221 14.07 4.79 -7.83
N VAL A 222 15.14 4.85 -7.03
CA VAL A 222 16.43 5.43 -7.45
C VAL A 222 17.09 4.64 -8.57
N ASP A 223 17.10 3.30 -8.49
CA ASP A 223 17.70 2.42 -9.48
C ASP A 223 16.99 2.48 -10.83
N MET A 224 15.70 2.82 -10.82
CA MET A 224 14.90 3.11 -12.02
C MET A 224 15.16 4.51 -12.60
N GLY A 225 16.13 5.26 -12.05
CA GLY A 225 16.53 6.59 -12.55
C GLY A 225 15.76 7.75 -11.93
N LEU A 226 14.94 7.51 -10.90
CA LEU A 226 14.12 8.56 -10.30
C LEU A 226 14.86 9.35 -9.25
N GLN A 227 14.46 10.61 -9.16
CA GLN A 227 14.83 11.51 -8.09
C GLN A 227 14.19 11.06 -6.76
N PRO A 228 14.98 10.75 -5.70
CA PRO A 228 14.49 10.44 -4.36
C PRO A 228 13.44 11.42 -3.81
N GLU A 229 13.46 12.64 -4.32
CA GLU A 229 12.55 13.75 -4.06
C GLU A 229 11.07 13.38 -4.29
N LYS A 230 10.76 12.45 -5.20
CA LYS A 230 9.37 11.98 -5.41
C LYS A 230 8.84 11.21 -4.19
N LEU A 231 9.63 10.31 -3.62
CA LEU A 231 9.29 9.63 -2.38
C LEU A 231 9.17 10.63 -1.22
N TYR A 232 10.01 11.68 -1.20
CA TYR A 232 9.89 12.72 -0.17
C TYR A 232 8.57 13.50 -0.28
N LYS A 233 8.13 13.83 -1.49
CA LYS A 233 6.83 14.46 -1.72
C LYS A 233 5.68 13.57 -1.28
N ALA A 234 5.74 12.27 -1.55
CA ALA A 234 4.76 11.30 -1.07
C ALA A 234 4.69 11.29 0.46
N MET A 235 5.83 11.13 1.16
CA MET A 235 5.86 11.15 2.62
C MET A 235 5.43 12.49 3.23
N MET A 236 5.67 13.61 2.54
CA MET A 236 5.17 14.92 2.95
C MET A 236 3.65 15.03 2.83
N ARG A 237 3.05 14.41 1.81
CA ARG A 237 1.58 14.34 1.66
C ARG A 237 0.92 13.68 2.87
N PHE A 238 1.53 12.64 3.46
CA PHE A 238 1.01 12.00 4.67
C PHE A 238 0.91 12.99 5.85
N LYS A 239 1.97 13.78 6.06
CA LYS A 239 1.99 14.84 7.08
C LYS A 239 0.97 15.94 6.78
N GLU A 240 0.84 16.34 5.52
CA GLU A 240 -0.07 17.41 5.11
C GLU A 240 -1.53 16.99 5.31
N LEU A 241 -1.92 15.81 4.82
CA LEU A 241 -3.28 15.28 4.96
C LEU A 241 -3.64 15.08 6.43
N GLY A 242 -2.76 14.43 7.22
CA GLY A 242 -2.98 14.23 8.65
C GLY A 242 -2.92 15.53 9.46
N GLY A 243 -2.27 16.58 8.94
CA GLY A 243 -2.20 17.89 9.58
C GLY A 243 -3.44 18.77 9.36
N ARG A 244 -4.31 18.46 8.40
CA ARG A 244 -5.54 19.22 8.10
C ARG A 244 -6.66 18.93 9.09
N ALA A 245 -6.62 17.77 9.73
CA ALA A 245 -7.67 17.29 10.62
C ALA A 245 -7.47 17.77 12.07
N GLU A 246 -8.58 18.02 12.76
CA GLU A 246 -8.60 18.67 14.08
C GLU A 246 -7.95 17.83 15.18
N TYR A 247 -8.08 16.51 15.13
CA TYR A 247 -7.71 15.62 16.23
C TYR A 247 -6.59 14.63 15.91
N THR A 248 -6.19 14.47 14.65
CA THR A 248 -5.13 13.55 14.22
C THR A 248 -3.81 13.79 14.97
N TRP A 249 -3.51 15.03 15.36
CA TRP A 249 -2.29 15.33 16.11
C TRP A 249 -2.23 14.63 17.49
N ARG A 250 -3.36 14.18 18.03
CA ARG A 250 -3.46 13.49 19.33
C ARG A 250 -3.09 12.01 19.25
N VAL A 251 -3.05 11.42 18.05
CA VAL A 251 -2.80 9.99 17.85
C VAL A 251 -1.30 9.70 17.99
N PRO A 252 -0.84 8.94 19.00
CA PRO A 252 0.59 8.73 19.22
C PRO A 252 1.29 7.98 18.08
N ALA A 253 0.61 6.96 17.51
CA ALA A 253 1.13 6.20 16.37
C ALA A 253 1.39 7.11 15.16
N TYR A 254 0.48 8.06 14.88
CA TYR A 254 0.65 9.06 13.83
C TYR A 254 1.88 9.95 14.07
N GLN A 255 2.10 10.40 15.30
CA GLN A 255 3.28 11.21 15.62
C GLN A 255 4.58 10.45 15.39
N LEU A 256 4.61 9.16 15.77
CA LEU A 256 5.77 8.30 15.57
C LEU A 256 6.06 8.09 14.08
N LEU A 257 5.04 7.72 13.30
CA LEU A 257 5.21 7.52 11.85
C LEU A 257 5.56 8.82 11.13
N LYS A 258 4.98 9.96 11.52
CA LYS A 258 5.36 11.28 11.00
C LYS A 258 6.82 11.62 11.28
N LEU A 259 7.31 11.30 12.48
CA LEU A 259 8.71 11.50 12.83
C LEU A 259 9.61 10.56 12.02
N HIS A 260 9.27 9.28 11.94
CA HIS A 260 10.01 8.29 11.16
C HIS A 260 10.07 8.66 9.68
N GLY A 261 8.96 9.11 9.09
CA GLY A 261 8.93 9.63 7.72
C GLY A 261 9.97 10.72 7.50
N ARG A 262 10.11 11.69 8.41
CA ARG A 262 11.15 12.74 8.32
C ARG A 262 12.57 12.19 8.37
N MET A 263 12.80 11.09 9.09
CA MET A 263 14.10 10.43 9.15
C MET A 263 14.42 9.75 7.82
N VAL A 264 13.45 9.05 7.25
CA VAL A 264 13.57 8.37 5.94
C VAL A 264 13.77 9.38 4.82
N THR A 265 13.12 10.55 4.91
CA THR A 265 13.22 11.57 3.87
C THR A 265 14.47 12.44 3.94
N ASN A 266 15.32 12.25 4.94
CA ASN A 266 16.53 13.05 5.12
C ASN A 266 17.76 12.17 4.83
N PRO A 267 18.40 12.30 3.65
CA PRO A 267 19.54 11.46 3.26
C PRO A 267 20.70 11.49 4.26
N ARG A 268 20.84 12.57 5.04
CA ARG A 268 21.92 12.77 6.01
C ARG A 268 21.57 12.24 7.41
N HIS A 269 20.37 11.69 7.59
CA HIS A 269 19.94 11.21 8.90
C HIS A 269 20.63 9.88 9.26
N PRO A 270 21.13 9.71 10.51
CA PRO A 270 21.78 8.47 10.96
C PRO A 270 20.92 7.21 10.85
N TYR A 271 19.60 7.34 10.72
CA TYR A 271 18.66 6.26 10.42
C TYR A 271 19.13 5.37 9.27
N HIS A 272 19.70 5.96 8.21
CA HIS A 272 20.18 5.20 7.06
C HIS A 272 21.36 4.27 7.37
N TRP A 273 22.13 4.53 8.44
CA TRP A 273 23.19 3.63 8.89
C TRP A 273 22.65 2.33 9.47
N VAL A 274 21.40 2.30 9.92
CA VAL A 274 20.72 1.08 10.38
C VAL A 274 19.89 0.48 9.25
N ALA A 275 19.12 1.32 8.56
CA ALA A 275 18.16 0.85 7.56
C ALA A 275 18.84 0.25 6.32
N ASN A 276 19.97 0.80 5.84
CA ASN A 276 20.66 0.25 4.67
C ASN A 276 21.26 -1.15 4.93
N PRO A 277 21.95 -1.40 6.06
CA PRO A 277 22.34 -2.76 6.43
C PRO A 277 21.16 -3.73 6.57
N MET A 278 19.99 -3.27 7.06
CA MET A 278 18.80 -4.12 7.13
C MET A 278 18.30 -4.53 5.74
N VAL A 279 18.34 -3.64 4.75
CA VAL A 279 18.04 -4.00 3.35
C VAL A 279 19.02 -5.06 2.85
N TRP A 280 20.33 -4.82 3.01
CA TRP A 280 21.37 -5.77 2.60
C TRP A 280 21.25 -7.14 3.28
N ALA A 281 20.84 -7.16 4.55
CA ALA A 281 20.62 -8.38 5.31
C ALA A 281 19.37 -9.12 4.79
N SER A 282 18.29 -8.39 4.48
CA SER A 282 17.08 -8.97 3.91
C SER A 282 17.33 -9.61 2.54
N ASP A 283 18.21 -9.04 1.69
CA ASP A 283 18.62 -9.67 0.42
C ASP A 283 19.28 -11.04 0.58
N ARG A 284 19.85 -11.32 1.77
CA ARG A 284 20.52 -12.59 2.11
C ARG A 284 19.63 -13.52 2.92
N TYR A 285 18.37 -13.15 3.14
CA TYR A 285 17.45 -13.98 3.88
C TYR A 285 17.18 -15.28 3.11
N PRO A 286 17.45 -16.46 3.70
CA PRO A 286 17.29 -17.73 2.98
C PRO A 286 15.84 -17.95 2.54
N LYS A 287 15.63 -18.17 1.23
CA LYS A 287 14.29 -18.43 0.67
C LYS A 287 13.58 -19.63 1.33
N THR A 288 14.34 -20.59 1.84
CA THR A 288 13.84 -21.77 2.56
C THR A 288 13.19 -21.46 3.91
N LEU A 289 13.48 -20.30 4.50
CA LEU A 289 12.88 -19.86 5.77
C LEU A 289 11.58 -19.09 5.56
N LEU A 290 11.27 -18.67 4.33
CA LEU A 290 10.02 -17.98 4.04
C LEU A 290 8.84 -18.94 4.16
N ARG A 291 7.80 -18.52 4.86
CA ARG A 291 6.55 -19.29 4.90
C ARG A 291 5.91 -19.40 3.51
N PRO A 292 5.10 -20.44 3.26
CA PRO A 292 4.30 -20.54 2.05
C PRO A 292 3.45 -19.28 1.84
N ILE A 293 3.22 -18.94 0.58
CA ILE A 293 2.31 -17.85 0.19
C ILE A 293 0.92 -18.13 0.80
N PRO A 294 0.30 -17.15 1.48
CA PRO A 294 -1.02 -17.35 2.07
C PRO A 294 -2.11 -17.70 1.03
N SER A 295 -3.13 -18.45 1.46
CA SER A 295 -4.18 -18.94 0.54
C SER A 295 -5.00 -17.85 -0.12
N TRP A 296 -5.22 -16.72 0.56
CA TRP A 296 -6.00 -15.59 0.05
C TRP A 296 -5.36 -14.90 -1.16
N PHE A 297 -4.08 -15.17 -1.43
CA PHE A 297 -3.40 -14.72 -2.65
C PHE A 297 -3.77 -15.58 -3.89
N LYS A 298 -4.24 -16.81 -3.69
CA LYS A 298 -4.59 -17.73 -4.78
C LYS A 298 -5.95 -17.39 -5.42
N GLU A 299 -6.65 -16.40 -4.91
CA GLU A 299 -7.94 -15.93 -5.42
C GLU A 299 -7.80 -14.90 -6.55
N LEU A 300 -6.56 -14.50 -6.91
CA LEU A 300 -6.28 -13.57 -7.99
C LEU A 300 -6.51 -14.21 -9.36
N THR A 301 -7.06 -13.41 -10.29
CA THR A 301 -7.26 -13.80 -11.68
C THR A 301 -6.99 -12.61 -12.60
N HIS A 302 -6.25 -12.88 -13.68
CA HIS A 302 -6.01 -11.91 -14.74
C HIS A 302 -7.15 -11.89 -15.78
N GLU A 303 -8.10 -12.82 -15.67
CA GLU A 303 -9.21 -12.91 -16.61
C GLU A 303 -10.17 -11.74 -16.38
N PRO A 304 -10.57 -11.00 -17.44
CA PRO A 304 -11.60 -9.98 -17.33
C PRO A 304 -12.95 -10.62 -16.99
N ALA A 305 -13.23 -10.79 -15.71
CA ALA A 305 -14.54 -11.18 -15.22
C ALA A 305 -15.42 -9.93 -15.02
N ALA A 306 -16.73 -10.10 -15.27
CA ALA A 306 -17.75 -9.09 -15.05
C ALA A 306 -18.05 -8.85 -13.56
#